data_AF-A0A368TWK6-F1
#
_entry.id   AF-A0A368TWK6-F1
#
_cell.length_a   1.000
_cell.length_b   1.000
_cell.length_c   1.000
_cell.angle_alpha   90.00
_cell.angle_beta   90.00
_cell.angle_gamma   90.00
#
_symmetry.space_group_name_H-M   'P 1'
#
loop_
_entity.id
_entity.type
_entity.pdbx_description
1 polymer ?
#
loop_
_entity_poly.entity_id
_entity_poly.type
_entity_poly.pdbx_seq_one_letter_code
_entity_poly.pdbx_strand_id
1 'polypeptide(L)'
;MDWSYFRKEPDAFSLKRLPAVTKPVRIKDVTDLDDYRSDFRNLSFSEGVDWYQRWIDFYEIETDTFDEAADRASAPFLAEMAPFKGHMEEAAWLMEDSEPIELGLSAPAIKKAEASGLITGDADNGYQAGPEMASAFTKLIQRMMDGVHESIRDMPEPYQETVWHELVMWDGLPGPLGRQAIREYGGSIGQRVAEKAQAEADSHAPGSKRGDPSSPVNGFNKTGSPGVTRQPTAAKPTIPLYRRPGAWGFVAILIWWFFLR
;
A
#
# COMPACT_ATOMS: atom_id res chain seq x y z
N MET A 1 15.50 15.46 -4.57
CA MET A 1 14.58 15.94 -3.52
C MET A 1 14.41 17.43 -3.67
N ASP A 2 13.19 17.86 -4.00
CA ASP A 2 12.83 19.25 -4.19
C ASP A 2 12.13 19.81 -2.94
N TRP A 3 12.82 20.73 -2.25
CA TRP A 3 12.29 21.41 -1.07
C TRP A 3 11.56 22.72 -1.42
N SER A 4 11.55 23.13 -2.69
CA SER A 4 10.98 24.40 -3.15
C SER A 4 9.52 24.57 -2.74
N TYR A 5 8.80 23.46 -2.55
CA TYR A 5 7.44 23.48 -2.06
C TYR A 5 7.31 24.22 -0.73
N PHE A 6 8.28 24.10 0.19
CA PHE A 6 8.24 24.79 1.49
C PHE A 6 8.76 26.23 1.45
N ARG A 7 9.19 26.73 0.28
CA ARG A 7 9.75 28.08 0.15
C ARG A 7 8.62 29.13 0.13
N LYS A 8 8.82 30.21 0.88
CA LYS A 8 8.00 31.42 0.88
C LYS A 8 8.88 32.64 0.69
N GLU A 9 8.48 33.54 -0.20
CA GLU A 9 9.22 34.79 -0.46
C GLU A 9 9.33 35.67 0.80
N PRO A 10 10.47 36.35 1.04
CA PRO A 10 11.67 36.41 0.19
C PRO A 10 12.68 35.25 0.39
N ASP A 11 12.71 34.57 1.55
CA ASP A 11 13.52 33.36 1.79
C ASP A 11 13.10 32.67 3.11
N ALA A 12 11.79 32.65 3.38
CA ALA A 12 11.23 32.04 4.59
C ALA A 12 10.85 30.57 4.33
N PHE A 13 10.95 29.76 5.38
CA PHE A 13 10.33 28.44 5.39
C PHE A 13 8.84 28.54 5.73
N SER A 14 8.02 27.77 5.01
CA SER A 14 6.59 27.67 5.26
C SER A 14 6.21 26.21 5.45
N LEU A 15 6.03 25.80 6.71
CA LEU A 15 5.50 24.48 7.04
C LEU A 15 4.06 24.34 6.50
N LYS A 16 3.86 23.40 5.58
CA LYS A 16 2.56 23.07 5.01
C LYS A 16 2.54 21.63 4.49
N ARG A 17 1.34 21.10 4.30
CA ARG A 17 1.12 19.76 3.74
C ARG A 17 1.58 19.68 2.30
N LEU A 18 2.20 18.57 1.92
CA LEU A 18 2.62 18.30 0.54
C LEU A 18 1.44 18.26 -0.44
N PRO A 19 1.66 18.55 -1.73
CA PRO A 19 0.61 18.44 -2.74
C PRO A 19 0.04 17.03 -2.78
N ALA A 20 -1.28 16.92 -2.93
CA ALA A 20 -1.89 15.61 -3.15
C ALA A 20 -1.45 15.03 -4.50
N VAL A 21 -1.01 13.78 -4.49
CA VAL A 21 -0.90 12.98 -5.70
C VAL A 21 -2.32 12.54 -6.07
N THR A 22 -2.73 12.78 -7.31
CA THR A 22 -4.10 12.47 -7.75
C THR A 22 -4.18 11.25 -8.65
N LYS A 23 -3.05 10.74 -9.16
CA LYS A 23 -2.95 9.58 -10.05
C LYS A 23 -1.55 8.95 -9.94
N PRO A 24 -1.37 7.64 -10.21
CA PRO A 24 -2.44 6.67 -10.48
C PRO A 24 -3.24 6.33 -9.22
N VAL A 25 -2.61 6.40 -8.05
CA VAL A 25 -3.23 6.27 -6.73
C VAL A 25 -3.38 7.66 -6.12
N ARG A 26 -4.53 7.99 -5.53
CA ARG A 26 -4.62 9.23 -4.75
C ARG A 26 -3.82 9.05 -3.47
N ILE A 27 -2.94 10.00 -3.18
CA ILE A 27 -2.18 10.06 -1.94
C ILE A 27 -2.30 11.48 -1.43
N LYS A 28 -2.79 11.62 -0.20
CA LYS A 28 -3.02 12.93 0.43
C LYS A 28 -2.27 12.99 1.75
N ASP A 29 -1.41 14.00 1.88
CA ASP A 29 -0.85 14.39 3.15
C ASP A 29 -1.96 14.98 4.04
N VAL A 30 -2.28 14.26 5.11
CA VAL A 30 -3.27 14.65 6.13
C VAL A 30 -2.64 15.03 7.45
N THR A 31 -1.31 15.03 7.54
CA THR A 31 -0.53 15.34 8.73
C THR A 31 -1.08 16.57 9.44
N ASP A 32 -1.31 16.44 10.74
CA ASP A 32 -1.61 17.59 11.58
C ASP A 32 -0.32 18.38 11.83
N LEU A 33 -0.31 19.62 11.34
CA LEU A 33 0.85 20.50 11.43
C LEU A 33 0.65 21.60 12.46
N ASP A 34 -0.52 21.68 13.10
CA ASP A 34 -0.85 22.82 13.95
C ASP A 34 0.08 22.92 15.16
N ASP A 35 0.43 21.78 15.76
CA ASP A 35 1.36 21.70 16.89
C ASP A 35 2.81 22.09 16.52
N TYR A 36 3.18 21.99 15.24
CA TYR A 36 4.54 22.26 14.77
C TYR A 36 4.70 23.67 14.18
N ARG A 37 3.61 24.31 13.74
CA ARG A 37 3.67 25.61 13.04
C ARG A 37 4.36 26.72 13.83
N SER A 38 4.29 26.68 15.17
CA SER A 38 5.00 27.64 16.03
C SER A 38 6.52 27.52 15.90
N ASP A 39 7.03 26.29 15.80
CA ASP A 39 8.45 25.98 15.87
C ASP A 39 9.16 26.32 14.54
N PHE A 40 8.41 26.27 13.44
CA PHE A 40 8.89 26.66 12.12
C PHE A 40 8.68 28.15 11.80
N ARG A 41 8.13 28.92 12.75
CA ARG A 41 7.81 30.33 12.53
C ARG A 41 9.08 31.16 12.43
N ASN A 42 9.14 32.02 11.42
CA ASN A 42 10.25 32.96 11.16
C ASN A 42 11.60 32.30 10.85
N LEU A 43 11.63 30.99 10.59
CA LEU A 43 12.85 30.33 10.12
C LEU A 43 13.14 30.77 8.67
N SER A 44 14.42 30.97 8.37
CA SER A 44 14.89 31.02 6.98
C SER A 44 14.58 29.69 6.30
N PHE A 45 14.55 29.69 4.96
CA PHE A 45 14.30 28.48 4.20
C PHE A 45 15.29 27.36 4.54
N SER A 46 16.59 27.69 4.65
CA SER A 46 17.63 26.71 5.02
C SER A 46 17.44 26.17 6.44
N GLU A 47 17.18 27.03 7.42
CA GLU A 47 16.96 26.59 8.80
C GLU A 47 15.71 25.71 8.90
N GLY A 48 14.64 26.08 8.20
CA GLY A 48 13.42 25.30 8.19
C GLY A 48 13.60 23.92 7.57
N VAL A 49 14.38 23.78 6.48
CA VAL A 49 14.71 22.47 5.90
C VAL A 49 15.50 21.62 6.89
N ASP A 50 16.53 22.18 7.52
CA ASP A 50 17.34 21.48 8.52
C ASP A 50 16.51 21.01 9.72
N TRP A 51 15.58 21.85 10.19
CA TRP A 51 14.65 21.48 11.25
C TRP A 51 13.64 20.43 10.79
N TYR A 52 13.08 20.57 9.59
CA TYR A 52 12.08 19.66 9.07
C TYR A 52 12.60 18.23 9.01
N GLN A 53 13.83 18.05 8.53
CA GLN A 53 14.51 16.76 8.44
C GLN A 53 14.79 16.11 9.80
N ARG A 54 14.89 16.90 10.88
CA ARG A 54 15.21 16.40 12.22
C ARG A 54 14.00 16.06 13.08
N TRP A 55 12.83 16.62 12.74
CA TRP A 55 11.68 16.63 13.65
C TRP A 55 10.42 16.00 13.05
N ILE A 56 10.27 15.95 11.72
CA ILE A 56 9.14 15.27 11.11
C ILE A 56 9.50 13.79 10.91
N ASP A 57 9.25 13.02 11.96
CA ASP A 57 9.44 11.56 11.96
C ASP A 57 8.23 10.81 11.40
N PHE A 58 7.07 11.47 11.28
CA PHE A 58 5.83 10.81 10.85
C PHE A 58 4.99 11.74 9.96
N TYR A 59 4.76 11.30 8.72
CA TYR A 59 3.64 11.79 7.93
C TYR A 59 2.40 10.96 8.25
N GLU A 60 1.27 11.62 8.26
CA GLU A 60 -0.02 10.94 8.16
C GLU A 60 -0.51 11.11 6.73
N ILE A 61 -0.76 10.00 6.05
CA ILE A 61 -1.25 10.02 4.67
C ILE A 61 -2.55 9.23 4.57
N GLU A 62 -3.35 9.63 3.59
CA GLU A 62 -4.57 8.94 3.18
C GLU A 62 -4.39 8.48 1.74
N THR A 63 -4.58 7.19 1.48
CA THR A 63 -4.48 6.58 0.14
C THR A 63 -5.83 6.02 -0.31
N ASP A 64 -6.07 6.01 -1.64
CA ASP A 64 -7.16 5.20 -2.20
C ASP A 64 -6.89 3.71 -1.94
N THR A 65 -7.93 2.88 -1.84
CA THR A 65 -7.75 1.41 -1.96
C THR A 65 -7.34 1.01 -3.38
N PHE A 66 -6.92 -0.25 -3.58
CA PHE A 66 -6.57 -0.75 -4.92
C PHE A 66 -7.75 -0.64 -5.89
N ASP A 67 -8.94 -1.04 -5.45
CA ASP A 67 -10.16 -1.00 -6.26
C ASP A 67 -10.56 0.44 -6.59
N GLU A 68 -10.51 1.34 -5.60
CA GLU A 68 -10.78 2.77 -5.83
C GLU A 68 -9.81 3.40 -6.84
N ALA A 69 -8.53 3.04 -6.76
CA ALA A 69 -7.52 3.49 -7.71
C ALA A 69 -7.76 2.93 -9.12
N ALA A 70 -8.10 1.64 -9.23
CA ALA A 70 -8.43 0.99 -10.50
C ALA A 70 -9.68 1.59 -11.16
N ASP A 71 -10.73 1.86 -10.39
CA ASP A 71 -11.99 2.39 -10.88
C ASP A 71 -11.86 3.83 -11.40
N ARG A 72 -11.01 4.63 -10.75
CA ARG A 72 -10.67 5.98 -11.23
C ARG A 72 -9.76 5.95 -12.46
N ALA A 73 -9.00 4.87 -12.67
CA ALA A 73 -8.09 4.79 -13.79
C ALA A 73 -8.82 4.79 -15.15
N SER A 74 -8.16 5.33 -16.17
CA SER A 74 -8.70 5.33 -17.52
C SER A 74 -8.62 3.91 -18.12
N ALA A 75 -9.52 3.57 -19.05
CA ALA A 75 -9.45 2.27 -19.72
C ALA A 75 -8.08 2.00 -20.39
N PRO A 76 -7.39 2.98 -21.01
CA PRO A 76 -6.02 2.79 -21.49
C PRO A 76 -5.00 2.43 -20.40
N PHE A 77 -5.16 2.93 -19.17
CA PHE A 77 -4.28 2.59 -18.05
C PHE A 77 -4.56 1.17 -17.52
N LEU A 78 -5.83 0.79 -17.46
CA LEU A 78 -6.24 -0.57 -17.10
C LEU A 78 -5.81 -1.61 -18.15
N ALA A 79 -5.71 -1.19 -19.42
CA ALA A 79 -5.29 -2.02 -20.55
C ALA A 79 -6.14 -3.29 -20.64
N GLU A 80 -5.52 -4.47 -20.51
CA GLU A 80 -6.21 -5.75 -20.54
C GLU A 80 -7.26 -5.85 -19.42
N MET A 81 -7.00 -5.27 -18.25
CA MET A 81 -7.91 -5.30 -17.10
C MET A 81 -9.15 -4.38 -17.25
N ALA A 82 -9.27 -3.64 -18.35
CA ALA A 82 -10.39 -2.72 -18.58
C ALA A 82 -11.81 -3.33 -18.48
N PRO A 83 -12.06 -4.61 -18.85
CA PRO A 83 -13.38 -5.23 -18.67
C PRO A 83 -13.86 -5.28 -17.21
N PHE A 84 -12.93 -5.35 -16.25
CA PHE A 84 -13.21 -5.44 -14.82
C PHE A 84 -13.32 -4.06 -14.14
N LYS A 85 -13.34 -2.97 -14.89
CA LYS A 85 -13.48 -1.63 -14.31
C LYS A 85 -14.81 -1.52 -13.53
N GLY A 86 -14.76 -1.14 -12.26
CA GLY A 86 -15.89 -1.15 -11.32
C GLY A 86 -16.09 -2.48 -10.59
N HIS A 87 -15.26 -3.48 -10.90
CA HIS A 87 -15.39 -4.89 -10.50
C HIS A 87 -14.01 -5.53 -10.27
N MET A 88 -13.01 -4.78 -9.78
CA MET A 88 -11.66 -5.35 -9.54
C MET A 88 -11.65 -6.43 -8.47
N GLU A 89 -12.53 -6.33 -7.47
CA GLU A 89 -12.71 -7.37 -6.45
C GLU A 89 -13.06 -8.73 -7.11
N GLU A 90 -13.90 -8.75 -8.14
CA GLU A 90 -14.22 -9.98 -8.88
C GLU A 90 -12.99 -10.54 -9.62
N ALA A 91 -12.12 -9.68 -10.16
CA ALA A 91 -10.86 -10.11 -10.77
C ALA A 91 -9.90 -10.69 -9.72
N ALA A 92 -9.86 -10.12 -8.51
CA ALA A 92 -9.10 -10.65 -7.39
C ALA A 92 -9.66 -12.01 -6.93
N TRP A 93 -10.99 -12.18 -6.87
CA TRP A 93 -11.60 -13.47 -6.53
C TRP A 93 -11.32 -14.56 -7.57
N LEU A 94 -11.37 -14.25 -8.86
CA LEU A 94 -10.95 -15.19 -9.92
C LEU A 94 -9.49 -15.65 -9.74
N MET A 95 -8.64 -14.78 -9.17
CA MET A 95 -7.25 -15.06 -8.86
C MET A 95 -7.05 -15.80 -7.53
N GLU A 96 -8.08 -15.99 -6.70
CA GLU A 96 -7.99 -16.71 -5.43
C GLU A 96 -8.72 -18.05 -5.47
N ASP A 97 -9.84 -18.11 -6.19
CA ASP A 97 -10.72 -19.28 -6.21
C ASP A 97 -10.32 -20.29 -7.29
N SER A 98 -10.46 -21.57 -6.92
CA SER A 98 -10.34 -22.69 -7.85
C SER A 98 -11.69 -23.11 -8.44
N GLU A 99 -12.80 -22.69 -7.84
CA GLU A 99 -14.15 -22.96 -8.32
C GLU A 99 -14.63 -21.85 -9.28
N PRO A 100 -15.46 -22.17 -10.29
CA PRO A 100 -16.08 -21.16 -11.13
C PRO A 100 -17.01 -20.23 -10.33
N ILE A 101 -16.97 -18.93 -10.63
CA ILE A 101 -17.81 -17.93 -9.99
C ILE A 101 -18.72 -17.22 -10.99
N GLU A 102 -19.86 -16.71 -10.52
CA GLU A 102 -20.67 -15.79 -11.30
C GLU A 102 -20.01 -14.40 -11.30
N LEU A 103 -20.00 -13.74 -12.46
CA LEU A 103 -19.44 -12.39 -12.61
C LEU A 103 -20.56 -11.37 -12.77
N GLY A 104 -20.44 -10.24 -12.08
CA GLY A 104 -21.35 -9.09 -12.17
C GLY A 104 -21.13 -8.25 -13.44
N LEU A 105 -20.28 -8.71 -14.35
CA LEU A 105 -19.90 -8.02 -15.57
C LEU A 105 -21.02 -8.00 -16.61
N SER A 106 -21.13 -6.90 -17.36
CA SER A 106 -22.00 -6.83 -18.53
C SER A 106 -21.57 -7.83 -19.62
N ALA A 107 -22.51 -8.34 -20.44
CA ALA A 107 -22.19 -9.26 -21.53
C ALA A 107 -21.09 -8.74 -22.50
N PRO A 108 -21.03 -7.43 -22.85
CA PRO A 108 -19.90 -6.91 -23.62
C PRO A 108 -18.56 -6.96 -22.89
N ALA A 109 -18.54 -6.81 -21.56
CA ALA A 109 -17.34 -6.91 -20.74
C ALA A 109 -16.87 -8.37 -20.63
N ILE A 110 -17.79 -9.32 -20.39
CA ILE A 110 -17.52 -10.76 -20.42
C ILE A 110 -16.87 -11.16 -21.76
N LYS A 111 -17.50 -10.79 -22.88
CA LYS A 111 -16.96 -11.12 -24.22
C LYS A 111 -15.56 -10.54 -24.45
N LYS A 112 -15.25 -9.37 -23.91
CA LYS A 112 -13.90 -8.79 -23.98
C LYS A 112 -12.92 -9.53 -23.10
N ALA A 113 -13.31 -9.86 -21.87
CA ALA A 113 -12.47 -10.61 -20.94
C ALA A 113 -12.14 -12.01 -21.48
N GLU A 114 -13.11 -12.70 -22.08
CA GLU A 114 -12.90 -13.97 -22.79
C GLU A 114 -11.95 -13.81 -23.99
N ALA A 115 -12.21 -12.82 -24.86
CA ALA A 115 -11.39 -12.57 -26.04
C ALA A 115 -9.93 -12.20 -25.69
N SER A 116 -9.71 -11.60 -24.52
CA SER A 116 -8.39 -11.29 -23.98
C SER A 116 -7.78 -12.42 -23.15
N GLY A 117 -8.45 -13.57 -23.02
CA GLY A 117 -7.95 -14.72 -22.26
C GLY A 117 -7.90 -14.51 -20.75
N LEU A 118 -8.61 -13.51 -20.22
CA LEU A 118 -8.67 -13.21 -18.78
C LEU A 118 -9.62 -14.13 -18.04
N ILE A 119 -10.65 -14.62 -18.72
CA ILE A 119 -11.61 -15.58 -18.17
C ILE A 119 -11.86 -16.72 -19.13
N THR A 120 -12.26 -17.85 -18.57
CA THR A 120 -12.81 -19.02 -19.27
C THR A 120 -14.10 -19.44 -18.58
N GLY A 121 -14.93 -20.23 -19.25
CA GLY A 121 -16.23 -20.68 -18.73
C GLY A 121 -17.39 -20.05 -19.47
N ASP A 122 -18.57 -20.08 -18.86
CA ASP A 122 -19.81 -19.57 -19.44
C ASP A 122 -20.83 -19.20 -18.34
N ALA A 123 -21.95 -18.62 -18.75
CA ALA A 123 -22.99 -18.16 -17.82
C ALA A 123 -23.73 -19.31 -17.10
N ASP A 124 -23.71 -20.53 -17.65
CA ASP A 124 -24.42 -21.67 -17.08
C ASP A 124 -23.58 -22.41 -16.03
N ASN A 125 -22.25 -22.39 -16.18
CA ASN A 125 -21.29 -23.13 -15.35
C ASN A 125 -20.38 -22.22 -14.51
N GLY A 126 -20.48 -20.90 -14.67
CA GLY A 126 -19.61 -19.91 -14.04
C GLY A 126 -18.30 -19.68 -14.79
N TYR A 127 -17.52 -18.73 -14.29
CA TYR A 127 -16.27 -18.26 -14.89
C TYR A 127 -15.07 -18.53 -13.99
N GLN A 128 -13.93 -18.83 -14.59
CA GLN A 128 -12.65 -19.01 -13.93
C GLN A 128 -11.59 -18.09 -14.53
N ALA A 129 -10.49 -17.88 -13.80
CA ALA A 129 -9.33 -17.16 -14.33
C ALA A 129 -8.79 -17.88 -15.58
N GLY A 130 -8.71 -17.13 -16.68
CA GLY A 130 -8.05 -17.55 -17.89
C GLY A 130 -6.51 -17.42 -17.78
N PRO A 131 -5.78 -17.95 -18.78
CA PRO A 131 -4.31 -18.00 -18.75
C PRO A 131 -3.64 -16.62 -18.67
N GLU A 132 -4.32 -15.55 -19.12
CA GLU A 132 -3.75 -14.20 -19.13
C GLU A 132 -4.05 -13.39 -17.86
N MET A 133 -4.94 -13.87 -16.99
CA MET A 133 -5.42 -13.11 -15.83
C MET A 133 -4.28 -12.67 -14.90
N ALA A 134 -3.45 -13.62 -14.47
CA ALA A 134 -2.34 -13.34 -13.55
C ALA A 134 -1.35 -12.32 -14.13
N SER A 135 -1.04 -12.43 -15.42
CA SER A 135 -0.13 -11.52 -16.12
C SER A 135 -0.72 -10.13 -16.24
N ALA A 136 -2.00 -10.01 -16.63
CA ALA A 136 -2.69 -8.75 -16.76
C ALA A 136 -2.82 -8.02 -15.42
N PHE A 137 -3.16 -8.75 -14.35
CA PHE A 137 -3.25 -8.23 -13.00
C PHE A 137 -1.90 -7.72 -12.49
N THR A 138 -0.83 -8.52 -12.66
CA THR A 138 0.54 -8.13 -12.28
C THR A 138 0.99 -6.87 -13.02
N LYS A 139 0.74 -6.77 -14.33
CA LYS A 139 1.08 -5.57 -15.12
C LYS A 139 0.30 -4.33 -14.65
N LEU A 140 -0.95 -4.48 -14.19
CA LEU A 140 -1.71 -3.37 -13.63
C LEU A 140 -1.06 -2.87 -12.34
N ILE A 141 -0.71 -3.77 -11.42
CA ILE A 141 -0.01 -3.43 -10.18
C ILE A 141 1.30 -2.71 -10.50
N GLN A 142 2.11 -3.26 -11.42
CA GLN A 142 3.35 -2.64 -11.87
C GLN A 142 3.12 -1.19 -12.34
N ARG A 143 2.16 -0.96 -13.26
CA ARG A 143 1.86 0.39 -13.76
C ARG A 143 1.44 1.36 -12.65
N MET A 144 0.71 0.87 -11.63
CA MET A 144 0.33 1.67 -10.48
C MET A 144 1.54 2.03 -9.63
N MET A 145 2.42 1.07 -9.33
CA MET A 145 3.63 1.31 -8.53
C MET A 145 4.61 2.24 -9.24
N ASP A 146 4.84 2.03 -10.53
CA ASP A 146 5.70 2.90 -11.34
C ASP A 146 5.16 4.34 -11.36
N GLY A 147 3.84 4.50 -11.54
CA GLY A 147 3.22 5.81 -11.51
C GLY A 147 3.25 6.49 -10.14
N VAL A 148 3.15 5.72 -9.04
CA VAL A 148 3.36 6.24 -7.68
C VAL A 148 4.81 6.68 -7.50
N HIS A 149 5.78 5.84 -7.87
CA HIS A 149 7.20 6.14 -7.78
C HIS A 149 7.53 7.45 -8.50
N GLU A 150 7.10 7.60 -9.75
CA GLU A 150 7.31 8.82 -10.53
C GLU A 150 6.65 10.05 -9.89
N SER A 151 5.50 9.88 -9.23
CA SER A 151 4.77 10.99 -8.62
C SER A 151 5.38 11.49 -7.31
N ILE A 152 6.12 10.65 -6.59
CA ILE A 152 6.67 10.98 -5.28
C ILE A 152 8.20 11.08 -5.24
N ARG A 153 8.92 10.69 -6.30
CA ARG A 153 10.40 10.60 -6.31
C ARG A 153 11.13 11.86 -5.89
N ASP A 154 10.54 13.03 -6.14
CA ASP A 154 11.11 14.33 -5.80
C ASP A 154 10.68 14.86 -4.43
N MET A 155 9.72 14.19 -3.76
CA MET A 155 9.25 14.55 -2.41
C MET A 155 10.27 14.15 -1.33
N PRO A 156 10.15 14.67 -0.09
CA PRO A 156 11.03 14.28 1.00
C PRO A 156 11.06 12.76 1.25
N GLU A 157 12.23 12.21 1.56
CA GLU A 157 12.42 10.76 1.73
C GLU A 157 11.53 10.19 2.84
N PRO A 158 11.36 10.84 4.01
CA PRO A 158 10.42 10.34 5.02
C PRO A 158 8.97 10.28 4.51
N TYR A 159 8.57 11.19 3.61
CA TYR A 159 7.25 11.11 2.96
C TYR A 159 7.15 9.89 2.06
N GLN A 160 8.18 9.68 1.22
CA GLN A 160 8.24 8.51 0.35
C GLN A 160 8.18 7.20 1.15
N GLU A 161 8.91 7.12 2.27
CA GLU A 161 8.86 5.97 3.18
C GLU A 161 7.46 5.73 3.74
N THR A 162 6.76 6.76 4.20
CA THR A 162 5.36 6.63 4.67
C THR A 162 4.44 6.15 3.54
N VAL A 163 4.58 6.69 2.33
CA VAL A 163 3.79 6.25 1.17
C VAL A 163 3.98 4.77 0.88
N TRP A 164 5.24 4.31 0.79
CA TRP A 164 5.50 2.90 0.56
C TRP A 164 5.02 2.01 1.72
N HIS A 165 5.08 2.50 2.96
CA HIS A 165 4.60 1.76 4.12
C HIS A 165 3.09 1.51 4.06
N GLU A 166 2.30 2.54 3.74
CA GLU A 166 0.85 2.39 3.56
C GLU A 166 0.52 1.44 2.40
N LEU A 167 1.25 1.54 1.29
CA LEU A 167 1.01 0.68 0.13
C LEU A 167 1.46 -0.79 0.36
N VAL A 168 2.32 -1.08 1.34
CA VAL A 168 2.65 -2.48 1.67
C VAL A 168 1.42 -3.23 2.18
N MET A 169 0.54 -2.52 2.87
CA MET A 169 -0.72 -3.04 3.39
C MET A 169 -1.91 -2.55 2.55
N TRP A 170 -1.68 -2.30 1.26
CA TRP A 170 -2.67 -1.66 0.40
C TRP A 170 -3.97 -2.46 0.37
N ASP A 171 -5.03 -1.84 0.88
CA ASP A 171 -6.34 -2.46 0.94
C ASP A 171 -6.83 -2.84 -0.47
N GLY A 172 -7.36 -4.05 -0.62
CA GLY A 172 -7.70 -4.64 -1.92
C GLY A 172 -6.57 -5.39 -2.64
N LEU A 173 -5.34 -5.40 -2.12
CA LEU A 173 -4.27 -6.32 -2.59
C LEU A 173 -3.89 -7.35 -1.52
N PRO A 174 -3.68 -8.63 -1.89
CA PRO A 174 -3.09 -9.60 -0.98
C PRO A 174 -1.72 -9.12 -0.48
N GLY A 175 -1.53 -9.07 0.84
CA GLY A 175 -0.31 -8.52 1.46
C GLY A 175 1.03 -9.05 0.92
N PRO A 176 1.19 -10.36 0.59
CA PRO A 176 2.40 -10.86 -0.06
C PRO A 176 2.66 -10.23 -1.45
N LEU A 177 1.60 -10.05 -2.26
CA LEU A 177 1.68 -9.40 -3.56
C LEU A 177 2.03 -7.92 -3.42
N GLY A 178 1.42 -7.21 -2.47
CA GLY A 178 1.75 -5.81 -2.17
C GLY A 178 3.23 -5.63 -1.78
N ARG A 179 3.73 -6.47 -0.86
CA ARG A 179 5.16 -6.47 -0.47
C ARG A 179 6.10 -6.75 -1.64
N GLN A 180 5.78 -7.74 -2.48
CA GLN A 180 6.60 -8.05 -3.65
C GLN A 180 6.62 -6.90 -4.65
N ALA A 181 5.45 -6.35 -4.98
CA ALA A 181 5.34 -5.24 -5.91
C ALA A 181 6.15 -4.02 -5.44
N ILE A 182 6.08 -3.68 -4.15
CA ILE A 182 6.84 -2.54 -3.61
C ILE A 182 8.34 -2.82 -3.57
N ARG A 183 8.74 -4.07 -3.30
CA ARG A 183 10.15 -4.46 -3.38
C ARG A 183 10.71 -4.30 -4.79
N GLU A 184 9.93 -4.66 -5.81
CA GLU A 184 10.36 -4.64 -7.21
C GLU A 184 10.30 -3.23 -7.82
N TYR A 185 9.26 -2.46 -7.53
CA TYR A 185 8.94 -1.21 -8.24
C TYR A 185 9.11 0.06 -7.39
N GLY A 186 9.25 -0.07 -6.06
CA GLY A 186 9.39 1.07 -5.16
C GLY A 186 10.80 1.67 -5.07
N GLY A 187 11.75 1.14 -5.86
CA GLY A 187 13.16 1.54 -5.80
C GLY A 187 13.83 1.17 -4.46
N SER A 188 14.92 1.86 -4.12
CA SER A 188 15.69 1.57 -2.91
C SER A 188 14.90 1.81 -1.61
N ILE A 189 13.99 2.78 -1.61
CA ILE A 189 13.14 3.09 -0.45
C ILE A 189 12.07 2.00 -0.29
N GLY A 190 11.34 1.68 -1.37
CA GLY A 190 10.33 0.62 -1.34
C GLY A 190 10.93 -0.73 -0.94
N GLN A 191 12.12 -1.08 -1.43
CA GLN A 191 12.82 -2.29 -1.03
C GLN A 191 13.03 -2.37 0.50
N ARG A 192 13.56 -1.31 1.13
CA ARG A 192 13.77 -1.27 2.59
C ARG A 192 12.45 -1.43 3.34
N VAL A 193 11.40 -0.76 2.89
CA VAL A 193 10.07 -0.81 3.52
C VAL A 193 9.47 -2.23 3.40
N ALA A 194 9.56 -2.85 2.23
CA ALA A 194 9.07 -4.22 2.01
C ALA A 194 9.86 -5.26 2.81
N GLU A 195 11.18 -5.10 2.97
CA GLU A 195 12.02 -5.96 3.81
C GLU A 195 11.66 -5.84 5.29
N LYS A 196 11.47 -4.60 5.79
CA LYS A 196 11.03 -4.36 7.17
C LYS A 196 9.67 -4.99 7.45
N ALA A 197 8.69 -4.78 6.56
CA ALA A 197 7.37 -5.37 6.72
C ALA A 197 7.37 -6.91 6.65
N GLN A 198 8.25 -7.49 5.83
CA GLN A 198 8.44 -8.94 5.80
C GLN A 198 9.01 -9.46 7.12
N ALA A 199 10.04 -8.82 7.67
CA ALA A 199 10.62 -9.19 8.96
C ALA A 199 9.60 -9.07 10.11
N GLU A 200 8.75 -8.05 10.09
CA GLU A 200 7.66 -7.89 11.04
C GLU A 200 6.63 -9.02 10.90
N ALA A 201 6.20 -9.36 9.69
CA ALA A 201 5.29 -10.49 9.45
C ALA A 201 5.88 -11.83 9.93
N ASP A 202 7.17 -12.08 9.67
CA ASP A 202 7.85 -13.31 10.06
C ASP A 202 8.03 -13.42 11.59
N SER A 203 8.23 -12.29 12.27
CA SER A 203 8.33 -12.25 13.74
C SER A 203 7.01 -12.55 14.45
N HIS A 204 5.86 -12.37 13.77
CA HIS A 204 4.52 -12.63 14.29
C HIS A 204 3.96 -14.01 13.87
N ALA A 205 4.71 -14.81 13.10
CA ALA A 205 4.29 -16.16 12.73
C ALA A 205 4.25 -17.08 13.98
N PRO A 206 3.10 -17.73 14.29
CA PRO A 206 3.00 -18.63 15.42
C PRO A 206 3.76 -19.92 15.10
N GLY A 207 5.03 -19.98 15.51
CA GLY A 207 5.86 -21.16 15.28
C GLY A 207 7.36 -21.02 15.55
N SER A 208 7.86 -19.84 15.92
CA SER A 208 9.29 -19.65 16.16
C SER A 208 9.54 -18.97 17.52
N LYS A 209 9.55 -19.80 18.58
CA LYS A 209 10.52 -19.77 19.69
C LYS A 209 10.18 -20.87 20.69
N ARG A 210 10.69 -22.08 20.42
CA ARG A 210 11.22 -22.93 21.51
C ARG A 210 12.52 -22.26 21.96
N GLY A 211 12.47 -21.61 23.11
CA GLY A 211 13.62 -21.05 23.80
C GLY A 211 13.43 -21.24 25.29
N ASP A 212 14.19 -22.17 25.85
CA ASP A 212 14.21 -22.65 27.23
C ASP A 212 14.26 -21.52 28.27
N PRO A 213 13.62 -21.67 29.46
CA PRO A 213 13.72 -20.71 30.55
C PRO A 213 14.93 -21.06 31.42
N SER A 214 16.06 -20.38 31.20
CA SER A 214 17.19 -20.41 32.15
C SER A 214 18.09 -19.17 32.05
N SER A 215 17.64 -18.09 32.69
CA SER A 215 18.41 -17.07 33.46
C SER A 215 19.56 -16.27 32.80
N PRO A 216 20.01 -15.13 33.40
CA PRO A 216 19.35 -14.23 34.36
C PRO A 216 19.47 -12.71 34.01
N VAL A 217 18.57 -11.97 34.65
CA VAL A 217 18.62 -10.57 35.11
C VAL A 217 19.97 -9.85 35.06
N ASN A 218 19.99 -8.68 34.40
CA ASN A 218 20.61 -7.40 34.80
C ASN A 218 20.19 -6.36 33.72
N GLY A 219 19.45 -5.30 33.96
CA GLY A 219 19.52 -4.37 35.10
C GLY A 219 20.13 -3.06 34.61
N PHE A 220 19.34 -2.19 33.98
CA PHE A 220 19.67 -0.76 33.93
C PHE A 220 18.40 0.11 34.04
N ASN A 221 18.38 0.85 35.14
CA ASN A 221 17.35 1.78 35.58
C ASN A 221 17.11 2.91 34.57
N LYS A 222 15.84 3.23 34.32
CA LYS A 222 15.40 4.62 34.22
C LYS A 222 14.24 4.87 35.18
N THR A 223 14.57 5.68 36.17
CA THR A 223 13.72 6.34 37.17
C THR A 223 12.50 7.02 36.54
N GLY A 224 11.35 6.85 37.16
CA GLY A 224 10.06 7.32 36.66
C GLY A 224 9.65 8.74 37.03
N SER A 225 8.54 9.18 36.43
CA SER A 225 7.41 9.84 37.10
C SER A 225 6.21 9.98 36.14
N PRO A 226 4.98 10.15 36.66
CA PRO A 226 3.83 9.38 36.21
C PRO A 226 2.69 10.22 35.59
N GLY A 227 1.82 9.53 34.85
CA GLY A 227 0.39 9.84 34.80
C GLY A 227 -0.08 10.76 33.67
N VAL A 228 -0.49 10.17 32.54
CA VAL A 228 -1.73 10.56 31.85
C VAL A 228 -2.37 9.28 31.31
N THR A 229 -3.49 8.89 31.93
CA THR A 229 -4.40 7.85 31.46
C THR A 229 -5.03 8.33 30.14
N ARG A 230 -4.55 7.87 28.97
CA ARG A 230 -5.32 8.03 27.73
C ARG A 230 -6.36 6.91 27.64
N GLN A 231 -7.60 7.28 27.95
CA GLN A 231 -8.80 6.54 27.57
C GLN A 231 -8.78 6.27 26.06
N PRO A 232 -9.08 5.05 25.59
CA PRO A 232 -9.27 4.78 24.16
C PRO A 232 -10.53 5.53 23.69
N THR A 233 -10.35 6.48 22.78
CA THR A 233 -11.48 7.19 22.17
C THR A 233 -12.15 6.27 21.16
N ALA A 234 -13.42 5.96 21.46
CA ALA A 234 -14.45 5.30 20.67
C ALA A 234 -14.09 4.77 19.27
N ALA A 235 -14.19 3.45 19.17
CA ALA A 235 -14.25 2.68 17.94
C ALA A 235 -15.27 3.24 16.94
N LYS A 236 -14.86 3.37 15.67
CA LYS A 236 -15.80 3.25 14.55
C LYS A 236 -16.31 1.80 14.52
N PRO A 237 -17.61 1.56 14.28
CA PRO A 237 -18.14 0.20 14.22
C PRO A 237 -17.57 -0.50 12.99
N THR A 238 -16.65 -1.43 13.24
CA THR A 238 -16.21 -2.43 12.27
C THR A 238 -17.40 -3.34 11.98
N ILE A 239 -17.95 -3.25 10.77
CA ILE A 239 -18.90 -4.26 10.27
C ILE A 239 -18.14 -5.59 10.26
N PRO A 240 -18.66 -6.67 10.88
CA PRO A 240 -17.96 -7.95 10.88
C PRO A 240 -18.20 -8.63 9.54
N LEU A 241 -17.30 -8.42 8.58
CA LEU A 241 -17.16 -9.35 7.46
C LEU A 241 -16.52 -10.63 8.01
N TYR A 242 -17.31 -11.70 8.00
CA TYR A 242 -16.89 -13.05 8.33
C TYR A 242 -15.63 -13.42 7.53
N ARG A 243 -14.46 -13.34 8.15
CA ARG A 243 -13.23 -14.00 7.66
C ARG A 243 -13.46 -15.51 7.68
N ARG A 244 -13.58 -16.14 6.51
CA ARG A 244 -13.25 -17.56 6.37
C ARG A 244 -11.74 -17.68 6.17
N PRO A 245 -11.04 -18.57 6.91
CA PRO A 245 -9.63 -18.82 6.72
C PRO A 245 -9.47 -19.87 5.60
N GLY A 246 -8.94 -19.47 4.45
CA GLY A 246 -8.61 -20.44 3.42
C GLY A 246 -8.03 -19.80 2.17
N ALA A 247 -6.70 -19.65 2.12
CA ALA A 247 -5.93 -19.70 0.88
C ALA A 247 -4.41 -19.61 1.17
N TRP A 248 -3.89 -20.56 1.96
CA TRP A 248 -2.43 -20.80 2.02
C TRP A 248 -1.88 -21.45 0.72
N GLY A 249 -2.72 -21.60 -0.32
CA GLY A 249 -2.36 -22.20 -1.61
C GLY A 249 -1.73 -21.23 -2.62
N PHE A 250 -2.05 -19.93 -2.56
CA PHE A 250 -1.63 -18.98 -3.62
C PHE A 250 -0.20 -18.46 -3.48
N VAL A 251 0.37 -18.51 -2.28
CA VAL A 251 1.80 -18.20 -2.07
C VAL A 251 2.68 -19.17 -2.88
N ALA A 252 2.26 -20.42 -3.08
CA ALA A 252 3.05 -21.39 -3.83
C ALA A 252 2.99 -21.19 -5.36
N ILE A 253 1.84 -20.80 -5.91
CA ILE A 253 1.65 -20.74 -7.38
C ILE A 253 2.30 -19.48 -7.97
N LEU A 254 2.18 -18.33 -7.30
CA LEU A 254 2.82 -17.09 -7.76
C LEU A 254 4.34 -17.13 -7.55
N ILE A 255 4.82 -17.74 -6.46
CA ILE A 255 6.26 -17.98 -6.27
C ILE A 255 6.79 -18.94 -7.34
N TRP A 256 6.07 -20.04 -7.64
CA TRP A 256 6.54 -21.03 -8.62
C TRP A 256 6.62 -20.49 -10.06
N TRP A 257 5.73 -19.58 -10.45
CA TRP A 257 5.77 -18.95 -11.79
C TRP A 257 6.95 -17.96 -11.94
N PHE A 258 7.34 -17.28 -10.85
CA PHE A 258 8.46 -16.33 -10.85
C PHE A 258 9.85 -16.99 -10.82
N PHE A 259 9.99 -18.23 -10.32
CA PHE A 259 11.28 -18.96 -10.27
C PHE A 259 11.59 -19.81 -11.52
N LEU A 260 10.71 -19.81 -12.54
CA LEU A 260 10.88 -20.55 -13.81
C LEU A 260 11.25 -19.64 -15.00
N ARG A 261 11.66 -18.40 -14.75
CA ARG A 261 12.26 -17.46 -15.73
C ARG A 261 13.62 -16.98 -15.24
#